data_AF-A0A955KD83-F1
#
_entry.id   AF-A0A955KD83-F1
#
_cell.length_a   1.000
_cell.length_b   1.000
_cell.length_c   1.000
_cell.angle_alpha   90.00
_cell.angle_beta   90.00
_cell.angle_gamma   90.00
#
_symmetry.space_group_name_H-M   'P 1'
#
loop_
_entity.id
_entity.type
_entity.pdbx_description
1 polymer ?
#
loop_
_entity_poly.entity_id
_entity_poly.type
_entity_poly.pdbx_seq_one_letter_code
_entity_poly.pdbx_strand_id
1 'polypeptide(L)'
;MHQGNWKCSSCGGAITELPFEPRSESGLTCRTCYAKQKDKDNQQAPEILSADEAPNDMPFDAEPASEPAPAEFFEPDDTGVNTDTNAPASPADRPKFSGDWKCSICGNTIDSLPFQPRDTSNLKCLDCFKKSKS
;
A
#
# COMPACT_ATOMS: atom_id res chain seq x y z
N MET A 1 -2.64 21.97 15.68
CA MET A 1 -1.67 21.23 16.52
C MET A 1 -2.38 20.89 17.81
N HIS A 2 -2.31 19.65 18.25
CA HIS A 2 -2.95 19.14 19.46
C HIS A 2 -1.97 19.22 20.62
N GLN A 3 -2.44 19.74 21.76
CA GLN A 3 -1.65 19.83 22.98
C GLN A 3 -2.15 18.80 23.99
N GLY A 4 -1.22 18.14 24.69
CA GLY A 4 -1.53 17.04 25.60
C GLY A 4 -0.37 16.72 26.52
N ASN A 5 -0.47 15.66 27.32
CA ASN A 5 0.63 15.18 28.16
C ASN A 5 0.85 13.70 27.90
N TRP A 6 1.35 13.37 26.71
CA TRP A 6 1.57 11.99 26.29
C TRP A 6 2.96 11.50 26.67
N LYS A 7 3.12 10.19 26.88
CA LYS A 7 4.43 9.58 27.17
C LYS A 7 4.96 8.81 25.98
N CYS A 8 6.24 9.03 25.67
CA CYS A 8 6.94 8.20 24.70
C CYS A 8 7.12 6.78 25.27
N SER A 9 6.62 5.76 24.58
CA SER A 9 6.79 4.36 24.98
C SER A 9 8.25 3.89 24.88
N SER A 10 9.09 4.52 24.06
CA SER A 10 10.51 4.12 23.89
C SER A 10 11.48 4.78 24.86
N CYS A 11 11.24 6.03 25.27
CA CYS A 11 12.17 6.78 26.12
C CYS A 11 11.54 7.38 27.39
N GLY A 12 10.22 7.25 27.57
CA GLY A 12 9.50 7.81 28.70
C GLY A 12 9.34 9.33 28.69
N GLY A 13 9.87 10.03 27.67
CA GLY A 13 9.80 11.48 27.55
C GLY A 13 8.36 11.99 27.40
N ALA A 14 8.06 13.13 28.01
CA ALA A 14 6.77 13.81 27.87
C ALA A 14 6.68 14.51 26.50
N ILE A 15 5.56 14.31 25.82
CA ILE A 15 5.22 14.91 24.54
C ILE A 15 4.04 15.85 24.78
N THR A 16 4.26 17.14 24.57
CA THR A 16 3.27 18.19 24.90
C THR A 16 2.52 18.73 23.71
N GLU A 17 3.04 18.53 22.50
CA GLU A 17 2.44 19.06 21.27
C GLU A 17 2.68 18.11 20.09
N LEU A 18 1.60 17.75 19.41
CA LEU A 18 1.61 16.87 18.24
C LEU A 18 0.77 17.47 17.10
N PRO A 19 1.17 17.25 15.83
CA PRO A 19 0.38 17.70 14.69
C PRO A 19 -0.89 16.85 14.45
N PHE A 20 -1.05 15.73 15.17
CA PHE A 20 -2.20 14.83 15.10
C PHE A 20 -2.64 14.42 16.52
N GLU A 21 -3.89 14.04 16.67
CA GLU A 21 -4.43 13.53 17.93
C GLU A 21 -4.10 12.03 18.07
N PRO A 22 -3.29 11.61 19.06
CA PRO A 22 -2.95 10.21 19.24
C PRO A 22 -4.15 9.43 19.83
N ARG A 23 -4.45 8.27 19.23
CA ARG A 23 -5.56 7.40 19.66
C ARG A 23 -5.34 6.77 21.03
N SER A 24 -4.08 6.65 21.47
CA SER A 24 -3.66 6.02 22.72
C SER A 24 -2.19 6.34 23.02
N GLU A 25 -1.78 6.25 24.30
CA GLU A 25 -0.38 6.43 24.73
C GLU A 25 0.50 5.19 24.44
N SER A 26 -0.12 4.02 24.29
CA SER A 26 0.54 2.75 23.98
C SER A 26 1.07 2.74 22.56
N GLY A 27 2.39 2.78 22.40
CA GLY A 27 3.07 2.78 21.10
C GLY A 27 3.38 4.17 20.55
N LEU A 28 3.09 5.23 21.30
CA LEU A 28 3.46 6.58 20.90
C LEU A 28 4.96 6.80 21.07
N THR A 29 5.65 7.23 20.02
CA THR A 29 7.09 7.54 20.06
C THR A 29 7.33 9.02 19.81
N CYS A 30 8.32 9.60 20.48
CA CYS A 30 8.68 10.99 20.26
C CYS A 30 9.39 11.16 18.92
N ARG A 31 9.42 12.39 18.39
CA ARG A 31 10.01 12.71 17.08
C ARG A 31 11.46 12.23 16.96
N THR A 32 12.22 12.26 18.05
CA THR A 32 13.61 11.77 18.11
C THR A 32 13.69 10.24 18.02
N CYS A 33 12.82 9.51 18.71
CA CYS A 33 12.75 8.05 18.62
C CYS A 33 12.27 7.61 17.24
N TYR A 34 11.26 8.28 16.70
CA TYR A 34 10.74 8.03 15.36
C TYR A 34 11.79 8.28 14.27
N ALA A 35 12.56 9.37 14.37
CA ALA A 35 13.67 9.65 13.46
C ALA A 35 14.68 8.49 13.46
N LYS A 36 15.15 8.08 14.66
CA LYS A 36 16.08 6.95 14.81
C LYS A 36 15.54 5.62 14.31
N GLN A 37 14.23 5.38 14.41
CA GLN A 37 13.60 4.15 13.92
C GLN A 37 13.54 4.12 12.39
N LYS A 38 13.25 5.27 11.76
CA LYS A 38 13.24 5.40 10.30
C LYS A 38 14.58 5.06 9.65
N ASP A 39 15.69 5.40 10.30
CA ASP A 39 17.04 5.07 9.81
C ASP A 39 17.34 3.57 9.81
N LYS A 40 16.67 2.79 10.68
CA LYS A 40 16.81 1.33 10.76
C LYS A 40 15.84 0.59 9.83
N ASP A 41 14.62 1.10 9.67
CA ASP A 41 13.57 0.48 8.86
C ASP A 41 13.84 0.65 7.34
N ASN A 42 14.52 1.73 6.95
CA ASN A 42 14.90 1.99 5.55
C ASN A 42 16.01 1.06 5.01
N GLN A 43 16.51 0.10 5.80
CA GLN A 43 17.46 -0.92 5.35
C GLN A 43 16.79 -2.19 4.85
N GLN A 44 15.45 -2.29 4.92
CA GLN A 44 14.71 -3.39 4.32
C GLN A 44 14.02 -2.93 3.02
N ALA A 45 14.83 -2.46 2.07
CA ALA A 45 14.45 -2.61 0.68
C ALA A 45 14.47 -4.13 0.40
N PRO A 46 13.37 -4.75 -0.06
CA PRO A 46 13.46 -6.11 -0.57
C PRO A 46 14.38 -6.06 -1.79
N GLU A 47 15.62 -6.51 -1.62
CA GLU A 47 16.42 -7.03 -2.72
C GLU A 47 15.60 -8.17 -3.33
N ILE A 48 14.82 -7.84 -4.34
CA ILE A 48 14.28 -8.83 -5.27
C ILE A 48 15.49 -9.40 -6.01
N LEU A 49 16.01 -10.51 -5.48
CA LEU A 49 17.00 -11.33 -6.15
C LEU A 49 16.50 -11.66 -7.57
N SER A 50 17.33 -11.29 -8.54
CA SER A 50 17.38 -11.91 -9.86
C SER A 50 17.47 -13.43 -9.70
N ALA A 51 16.55 -14.15 -10.34
CA ALA A 51 16.72 -15.56 -10.66
C ALA A 51 16.25 -15.78 -12.10
N ASP A 52 17.26 -15.91 -12.95
CA ASP A 52 17.30 -16.44 -14.31
C ASP A 52 16.78 -17.88 -14.37
N GLU A 53 16.22 -18.28 -15.53
CA GLU A 53 16.12 -19.66 -16.06
C GLU A 53 15.27 -20.70 -15.25
N ALA A 54 14.48 -21.63 -15.78
CA ALA A 54 14.14 -22.15 -17.11
C ALA A 54 12.84 -23.02 -16.93
N PRO A 55 12.25 -23.56 -18.01
CA PRO A 55 10.85 -24.00 -18.08
C PRO A 55 10.63 -25.43 -17.56
N ASN A 56 9.45 -25.72 -17.02
CA ASN A 56 8.96 -27.09 -16.93
C ASN A 56 7.58 -27.21 -17.59
N ASP A 57 7.69 -27.61 -18.85
CA ASP A 57 6.75 -28.43 -19.62
C ASP A 57 6.05 -29.46 -18.73
N MET A 58 4.72 -29.40 -18.66
CA MET A 58 3.90 -30.44 -18.04
C MET A 58 3.01 -31.03 -19.14
N PRO A 59 3.11 -32.35 -19.40
CA PRO A 59 2.58 -32.97 -20.60
C PRO A 59 1.05 -33.04 -20.55
N PHE A 60 0.46 -32.50 -21.62
CA PHE A 60 -0.88 -32.80 -22.09
C PHE A 60 -0.88 -34.24 -22.61
N ASP A 61 -1.32 -35.21 -21.80
CA ASP A 61 -2.06 -36.41 -22.26
C ASP A 61 -2.42 -37.31 -21.07
N ALA A 62 -3.72 -37.47 -20.81
CA ALA A 62 -4.34 -38.72 -20.33
C ALA A 62 -5.83 -38.49 -20.03
N GLU A 63 -6.66 -38.52 -21.08
CA GLU A 63 -7.99 -39.13 -20.94
C GLU A 63 -7.80 -40.66 -20.87
N PRO A 64 -8.64 -41.41 -20.14
CA PRO A 64 -9.81 -41.96 -20.84
C PRO A 64 -11.12 -42.03 -20.02
N ALA A 65 -12.20 -41.91 -20.78
CA ALA A 65 -13.62 -41.99 -20.46
C ALA A 65 -14.08 -43.24 -19.68
N SER A 66 -15.13 -43.10 -18.85
CA SER A 66 -16.39 -43.87 -18.95
C SER A 66 -17.51 -43.24 -18.09
N GLU A 67 -18.67 -43.05 -18.72
CA GLU A 67 -19.97 -42.51 -18.26
C GLU A 67 -20.72 -43.42 -17.22
N PRO A 68 -21.99 -43.18 -16.78
CA PRO A 68 -22.74 -41.97 -16.36
C PRO A 68 -23.58 -42.10 -15.03
N ALA A 69 -23.79 -40.97 -14.31
CA ALA A 69 -24.94 -40.44 -13.49
C ALA A 69 -25.84 -41.36 -12.58
N PRO A 70 -26.73 -40.86 -11.66
CA PRO A 70 -27.17 -39.47 -11.39
C PRO A 70 -27.42 -39.04 -9.91
N ALA A 71 -27.54 -37.71 -9.74
CA ALA A 71 -28.48 -36.97 -8.88
C ALA A 71 -28.55 -37.24 -7.37
N GLU A 72 -27.79 -36.45 -6.60
CA GLU A 72 -28.25 -35.81 -5.36
C GLU A 72 -27.56 -34.43 -5.34
N PHE A 73 -28.01 -33.46 -6.13
CA PHE A 73 -28.74 -32.29 -5.63
C PHE A 73 -28.35 -31.89 -4.18
N PHE A 74 -27.10 -31.50 -3.98
CA PHE A 74 -26.75 -30.61 -2.89
C PHE A 74 -26.59 -29.22 -3.49
N GLU A 75 -27.60 -28.37 -3.32
CA GLU A 75 -27.48 -26.94 -3.56
C GLU A 75 -26.53 -26.37 -2.48
N PRO A 76 -25.36 -25.80 -2.83
CA PRO A 76 -24.70 -24.88 -1.93
C PRO A 76 -25.45 -23.56 -2.04
N ASP A 77 -26.33 -23.33 -1.06
CA ASP A 77 -26.96 -22.04 -0.79
C ASP A 77 -25.90 -20.95 -0.72
N ASP A 78 -26.07 -20.01 -1.64
CA ASP A 78 -25.40 -18.73 -1.76
C ASP A 78 -25.73 -17.88 -0.53
N THR A 79 -24.91 -17.99 0.52
CA THR A 79 -24.75 -16.88 1.45
C THR A 79 -23.28 -16.52 1.55
N GLY A 80 -22.90 -15.59 0.67
CA GLY A 80 -21.67 -14.84 0.81
C GLY A 80 -21.62 -14.07 2.13
N VAL A 81 -20.49 -14.19 2.82
CA VAL A 81 -19.74 -13.06 3.36
C VAL A 81 -18.38 -13.59 3.84
N ASN A 82 -17.46 -13.76 2.91
CA ASN A 82 -16.04 -13.75 3.26
C ASN A 82 -15.53 -12.31 3.11
N THR A 83 -15.87 -11.47 4.10
CA THR A 83 -15.05 -10.29 4.41
C THR A 83 -13.82 -10.77 5.16
N ASP A 84 -12.76 -11.12 4.42
CA ASP A 84 -11.42 -10.80 4.87
C ASP A 84 -10.60 -10.27 3.70
N THR A 85 -10.25 -8.99 3.86
CA THR A 85 -9.54 -8.16 2.92
C THR A 85 -8.07 -8.55 2.94
N ASN A 86 -7.66 -9.44 2.04
CA ASN A 86 -6.26 -9.47 1.59
C ASN A 86 -6.07 -10.28 0.29
N ALA A 87 -6.65 -9.79 -0.81
CA ALA A 87 -6.24 -10.21 -2.14
C ALA A 87 -5.14 -9.26 -2.64
N PRO A 88 -3.97 -9.76 -3.09
CA PRO A 88 -2.95 -8.91 -3.70
C PRO A 88 -3.50 -8.35 -5.01
N ALA A 89 -3.89 -7.08 -5.00
CA ALA A 89 -4.40 -6.40 -6.18
C ALA A 89 -3.35 -6.41 -7.29
N SER A 90 -3.68 -7.07 -8.40
CA SER A 90 -2.95 -7.02 -9.66
C SER A 90 -2.61 -5.56 -10.05
N PRO A 91 -1.45 -5.30 -10.69
CA PRO A 91 -0.96 -3.96 -10.99
C PRO A 91 -1.85 -3.12 -11.94
N ALA A 92 -2.92 -3.72 -12.49
CA ALA A 92 -3.84 -3.10 -13.42
C ALA A 92 -4.91 -2.21 -12.76
N ASP A 93 -5.18 -2.36 -11.46
CA ASP A 93 -6.30 -1.68 -10.77
C ASP A 93 -5.89 -0.46 -9.95
N ARG A 94 -4.79 0.21 -10.32
CA ARG A 94 -4.41 1.47 -9.64
C ARG A 94 -5.35 2.58 -10.11
N PRO A 95 -6.20 3.15 -9.23
CA PRO A 95 -7.09 4.23 -9.62
C PRO A 95 -6.28 5.42 -10.07
N LYS A 96 -6.51 5.84 -11.33
CA LYS A 96 -6.01 7.07 -11.91
C LYS A 96 -7.04 8.14 -11.60
N PHE A 97 -6.62 9.21 -10.94
CA PHE A 97 -7.43 10.36 -10.63
C PHE A 97 -7.18 11.40 -11.73
N SER A 98 -8.26 11.94 -12.29
CA SER A 98 -8.19 13.05 -13.24
C SER A 98 -8.74 14.33 -12.64
N GLY A 99 -8.11 15.46 -12.93
CA GLY A 99 -8.49 16.77 -12.40
C GLY A 99 -7.54 17.87 -12.86
N ASP A 100 -7.85 19.14 -12.55
CA ASP A 100 -7.07 20.29 -13.02
C ASP A 100 -6.05 20.78 -11.98
N TRP A 101 -5.00 20.00 -11.72
CA TRP A 101 -4.01 20.39 -10.71
C TRP A 101 -2.83 21.17 -11.28
N LYS A 102 -2.16 21.98 -10.46
CA LYS A 102 -0.94 22.72 -10.87
C LYS A 102 0.31 22.16 -10.20
N CYS A 103 1.34 21.93 -10.99
CA CYS A 103 2.67 21.58 -10.47
C CYS A 103 3.29 22.79 -9.76
N SER A 104 3.73 22.62 -8.52
CA SER A 104 4.35 23.68 -7.71
C SER A 104 5.78 24.05 -8.16
N ILE A 105 6.40 23.27 -9.05
CA ILE A 105 7.77 23.50 -9.54
C ILE A 105 7.76 24.15 -10.92
N CYS A 106 7.03 23.57 -11.88
CA CYS A 106 7.02 24.05 -13.26
C CYS A 106 5.74 24.80 -13.65
N GLY A 107 4.70 24.83 -12.80
CA GLY A 107 3.44 25.50 -13.09
C GLY A 107 2.53 24.78 -14.10
N ASN A 108 2.98 23.65 -14.66
CA ASN A 108 2.20 22.87 -15.61
C ASN A 108 0.92 22.31 -14.98
N THR A 109 -0.15 22.27 -15.78
CA THR A 109 -1.39 21.61 -15.42
C THR A 109 -1.19 20.09 -15.49
N ILE A 110 -1.68 19.36 -14.51
CA ILE A 110 -1.62 17.91 -14.40
C ILE A 110 -3.06 17.41 -14.43
N ASP A 111 -3.40 16.66 -15.48
CA ASP A 111 -4.74 16.13 -15.77
C ASP A 111 -4.96 14.69 -15.28
N SER A 112 -3.90 13.96 -14.95
CA SER A 112 -3.98 12.56 -14.51
C SER A 112 -2.87 12.21 -13.51
N LEU A 113 -3.25 11.66 -12.35
CA LEU A 113 -2.35 11.21 -11.29
C LEU A 113 -2.70 9.80 -10.82
N PRO A 114 -1.72 8.95 -10.49
CA PRO A 114 -1.96 7.61 -9.94
C PRO A 114 -2.32 7.62 -8.44
N PHE A 115 -2.48 8.81 -7.84
CA PHE A 115 -2.88 9.01 -6.45
C PHE A 115 -3.78 10.24 -6.36
N GLN A 116 -4.66 10.27 -5.37
CA GLN A 116 -5.49 11.44 -5.10
C GLN A 116 -4.68 12.45 -4.27
N PRO A 117 -4.37 13.65 -4.81
CA PRO A 117 -3.62 14.63 -4.07
C PRO A 117 -4.46 15.21 -2.93
N ARG A 118 -3.91 15.22 -1.71
CA ARG A 118 -4.54 15.85 -0.54
C ARG A 118 -4.46 17.38 -0.59
N ASP A 119 -3.38 17.90 -1.16
CA ASP A 119 -3.09 19.34 -1.26
C ASP A 119 -2.36 19.65 -2.57
N THR A 120 -2.62 20.82 -3.16
CA THR A 120 -1.99 21.28 -4.41
C THR A 120 -0.72 22.12 -4.19
N SER A 121 -0.44 22.55 -2.96
CA SER A 121 0.71 23.44 -2.64
C SER A 121 2.08 22.80 -2.80
N ASN A 122 2.19 21.46 -2.74
CA ASN A 122 3.43 20.71 -2.92
C ASN A 122 3.32 19.66 -4.04
N LEU A 123 2.31 19.80 -4.90
CA LEU A 123 2.05 18.83 -5.95
C LEU A 123 3.12 18.93 -7.03
N LYS A 124 3.73 17.80 -7.37
CA LYS A 124 4.73 17.71 -8.44
C LYS A 124 4.16 16.88 -9.58
N CYS A 125 4.39 17.29 -10.82
CA CYS A 125 4.11 16.44 -11.97
C CYS A 125 5.05 15.21 -11.96
N LEU A 126 4.68 14.17 -12.71
CA LEU A 126 5.47 12.92 -12.79
C LEU A 126 6.94 13.17 -13.16
N ASP A 127 7.19 14.16 -14.03
CA ASP A 127 8.54 14.51 -14.49
C ASP A 127 9.37 15.14 -13.36
N CYS A 128 8.83 16.15 -12.67
CA CYS A 128 9.49 16.77 -11.53
C CYS A 128 9.64 15.80 -10.34
N PHE A 129 8.68 14.90 -10.14
CA PHE A 129 8.77 13.89 -9.09
C PHE A 129 9.89 12.89 -9.39
N LYS A 130 9.95 12.36 -10.63
CA LYS A 130 11.02 11.45 -11.07
C LYS A 130 12.39 12.13 -10.92
N LYS A 131 12.52 13.38 -11.36
CA LYS A 131 13.76 14.16 -11.21
C LYS A 131 14.15 14.42 -9.75
N SER A 132 13.19 14.51 -8.83
CA SER A 132 13.46 14.70 -7.39
C SER A 132 13.81 13.41 -6.63
N LYS A 133 13.57 12.24 -7.25
CA LYS A 133 13.81 10.92 -6.66
C LYS A 133 15.07 10.26 -7.25
N SER A 134 15.62 10.82 -8.32
CA SER A 134 16.91 10.45 -8.94
C SER A 134 18.09 11.15 -8.28
#